data_AF-A0A9E0DNR7-F1
#
_entry.id   AF-A0A9E0DNR7-F1
#
_cell.length_a   1.000
_cell.length_b   1.000
_cell.length_c   1.000
_cell.angle_alpha   90.00
_cell.angle_beta   90.00
_cell.angle_gamma   90.00
#
_symmetry.space_group_name_H-M   'P 1'
#
loop_
_entity.id
_entity.type
_entity.pdbx_description
1 polymer ?
#
loop_
_entity_poly.entity_id
_entity_poly.type
_entity_poly.pdbx_seq_one_letter_code
_entity_poly.pdbx_strand_id
1 'polypeptide(L)'
;MNFLLVLWLLPCALQDYRTRRISNWLTLPAFVLAWPVALWLGGSDRLILTFAVFVGCWAAWQMHTMGAADGKIAVALSAVSPMALGMGVAVLVGMFAGLWVWKRRSVSVPAAVGLYLGMIVAAIMG
;
A
#
# COMPACT_ATOMS: atom_id res chain seq x y z
N MET A 1 -3.05 -5.18 -16.05
CA MET A 1 -2.87 -5.38 -14.60
C MET A 1 -3.15 -4.11 -13.79
N ASN A 2 -2.62 -2.95 -14.20
CA ASN A 2 -2.78 -1.67 -13.47
C ASN A 2 -4.23 -1.24 -13.26
N PHE A 3 -5.12 -1.40 -14.26
CA PHE A 3 -6.54 -1.02 -14.13
C PHE A 3 -7.29 -1.83 -13.06
N LEU A 4 -7.02 -3.13 -12.92
CA LEU A 4 -7.63 -3.97 -11.89
C LEU A 4 -7.18 -3.56 -10.48
N LEU A 5 -5.90 -3.18 -10.32
CA LEU A 5 -5.38 -2.67 -9.06
C LEU A 5 -6.01 -1.32 -8.70
N VAL A 6 -6.21 -0.43 -9.67
CA VAL A 6 -6.93 0.84 -9.46
C VAL A 6 -8.37 0.58 -9.01
N LEU A 7 -9.09 -0.31 -9.68
CA LEU A 7 -10.46 -0.68 -9.29
C LEU A 7 -10.54 -1.33 -7.91
N TRP A 8 -9.54 -2.12 -7.52
CA TRP A 8 -9.49 -2.75 -6.20
C TRP A 8 -9.08 -1.77 -5.09
N LEU A 9 -8.15 -0.87 -5.36
CA LEU A 9 -7.70 0.13 -4.38
C LEU A 9 -8.70 1.27 -4.18
N LEU A 10 -9.55 1.57 -5.17
CA LEU A 10 -10.57 2.60 -5.07
C LEU A 10 -11.51 2.39 -3.86
N PRO A 11 -12.15 1.21 -3.64
CA PRO A 11 -12.96 0.98 -2.45
C PRO A 11 -12.11 0.99 -1.16
N CYS A 12 -10.85 0.54 -1.18
CA CYS A 12 -9.95 0.63 -0.01
C CYS A 12 -9.72 2.09 0.38
N ALA A 13 -9.35 2.93 -0.58
CA ALA A 13 -9.07 4.35 -0.40
C ALA A 13 -10.33 5.11 0.04
N LEU A 14 -11.50 4.78 -0.52
CA LEU A 14 -12.77 5.40 -0.14
C LEU A 14 -13.19 5.04 1.30
N GLN A 15 -13.01 3.78 1.70
CA GLN A 15 -13.28 3.34 3.08
C GLN A 15 -12.33 3.98 4.08
N ASP A 16 -11.03 4.04 3.76
CA ASP A 16 -10.03 4.69 4.59
C ASP A 16 -10.31 6.20 4.73
N TYR A 17 -10.63 6.88 3.63
CA TYR A 17 -10.97 8.31 3.66
C TYR A 17 -12.22 8.61 4.49
N ARG A 18 -13.28 7.80 4.36
CA ARG A 18 -14.56 8.05 5.05
C ARG A 18 -14.58 7.61 6.50
N THR A 19 -13.97 6.46 6.80
CA THR A 19 -14.17 5.77 8.08
C THR A 19 -12.88 5.44 8.82
N ARG A 20 -11.71 5.73 8.23
CA ARG A 20 -10.38 5.35 8.76
C ARG A 20 -10.27 3.87 9.10
N ARG A 21 -11.07 3.04 8.43
CA ARG A 21 -11.14 1.59 8.59
C ARG A 21 -11.32 0.98 7.20
N ILE A 22 -10.64 -0.13 6.96
CA ILE A 22 -10.75 -0.88 5.71
C ILE A 22 -11.21 -2.28 6.06
N SER A 23 -12.19 -2.79 5.33
CA SER A 23 -12.71 -4.14 5.57
C SER A 23 -11.63 -5.19 5.34
N ASN A 24 -11.49 -6.13 6.28
CA ASN A 24 -10.61 -7.28 6.12
C ASN A 24 -11.00 -8.14 4.91
N TRP A 25 -12.28 -8.19 4.53
CA TRP A 25 -12.71 -8.90 3.32
C TRP A 25 -12.08 -8.36 2.04
N LEU A 26 -11.70 -7.09 2.01
CA LEU A 26 -11.11 -6.43 0.85
C LEU A 26 -9.59 -6.65 0.78
N THR A 27 -8.93 -6.75 1.94
CA THR A 27 -7.46 -6.78 2.05
C THR A 27 -6.89 -8.17 2.31
N LEU A 28 -7.62 -9.04 3.01
CA LEU A 28 -7.15 -10.36 3.44
C LEU A 28 -7.03 -11.35 2.28
N PRO A 29 -7.98 -11.46 1.33
CA PRO A 29 -7.80 -12.30 0.15
C PRO A 29 -6.60 -11.86 -0.69
N ALA A 30 -6.43 -10.55 -0.90
CA ALA A 30 -5.30 -10.00 -1.65
C ALA A 30 -3.96 -10.30 -0.95
N PHE A 31 -3.91 -10.19 0.38
CA PHE A 31 -2.74 -10.55 1.16
C PHE A 31 -2.39 -12.04 1.05
N VAL A 32 -3.37 -12.93 1.16
CA VAL A 32 -3.15 -14.38 1.04
C VAL A 32 -2.68 -14.75 -0.37
N LEU A 33 -3.29 -14.15 -1.40
CA LEU A 33 -2.92 -14.38 -2.80
C LEU A 33 -1.57 -13.75 -3.18
N ALA A 34 -1.08 -12.76 -2.43
CA ALA A 34 0.19 -12.09 -2.71
C ALA A 34 1.38 -13.07 -2.74
N TRP A 35 1.41 -14.06 -1.85
CA TRP A 35 2.50 -15.02 -1.73
C TRP A 35 2.65 -15.95 -2.96
N PRO A 36 1.60 -16.69 -3.38
CA PRO A 36 1.70 -17.49 -4.60
C PRO A 36 1.87 -16.61 -5.85
N VAL A 37 1.29 -15.41 -5.88
CA VAL A 37 1.47 -14.48 -7.02
C VAL A 37 2.90 -13.96 -7.12
N ALA A 38 3.56 -13.66 -5.99
CA ALA A 38 4.96 -13.24 -5.97
C ALA A 38 5.87 -14.35 -6.54
N LEU A 39 5.66 -15.60 -6.10
CA LEU A 39 6.36 -16.76 -6.66
C LEU A 39 6.11 -16.92 -8.16
N TRP A 40 4.87 -16.76 -8.60
CA TRP A 40 4.51 -16.97 -10.00
C TRP A 40 5.05 -15.89 -10.94
N LEU A 41 5.01 -14.61 -10.53
CA LEU A 41 5.41 -13.49 -11.39
C LEU A 41 6.91 -13.18 -11.38
N GLY A 42 7.63 -13.57 -10.34
CA GLY A 42 9.06 -13.21 -10.22
C GLY A 42 9.86 -14.13 -9.31
N GLY A 43 9.36 -15.34 -9.03
CA GLY A 43 10.08 -16.36 -8.28
C GLY A 43 10.57 -15.87 -6.92
N SER A 44 11.85 -16.14 -6.64
CA SER A 44 12.50 -15.80 -5.38
C SER A 44 12.65 -14.29 -5.16
N ASP A 45 12.91 -13.51 -6.22
CA ASP A 45 13.20 -12.07 -6.08
C ASP A 45 11.98 -11.31 -5.56
N ARG A 46 10.82 -11.54 -6.18
CA ARG A 46 9.56 -10.93 -5.72
C ARG A 46 9.12 -11.48 -4.38
N LEU A 47 9.33 -12.76 -4.11
CA LEU A 47 9.01 -13.33 -2.80
C LEU A 47 9.82 -12.67 -1.69
N ILE A 48 11.14 -12.48 -1.88
CA ILE A 48 12.01 -11.81 -0.91
C ILE A 48 11.55 -10.38 -0.67
N LEU A 49 11.21 -9.65 -1.75
CA LEU A 49 10.67 -8.29 -1.62
C LEU A 49 9.35 -8.30 -0.83
N THR A 50 8.42 -9.18 -1.18
CA THR A 50 7.12 -9.31 -0.49
C THR A 50 7.28 -9.66 0.98
N PHE A 51 8.22 -10.54 1.30
CA PHE A 51 8.57 -10.88 2.67
C PHE A 51 9.19 -9.69 3.42
N ALA A 52 10.13 -8.97 2.80
CA ALA A 52 10.74 -7.78 3.38
C ALA A 52 9.69 -6.68 3.67
N VAL A 53 8.77 -6.45 2.73
CA VAL A 53 7.65 -5.51 2.91
C VAL A 53 6.73 -5.99 4.04
N PHE A 54 6.41 -7.28 4.12
CA PHE A 54 5.62 -7.84 5.21
C PHE A 54 6.27 -7.61 6.57
N VAL A 55 7.57 -7.92 6.72
CA VAL A 55 8.30 -7.73 7.97
C VAL A 55 8.36 -6.25 8.35
N GLY A 56 8.62 -5.36 7.39
CA GLY A 56 8.62 -3.91 7.61
C GLY A 56 7.26 -3.39 8.07
N CYS A 57 6.19 -3.79 7.40
CA CYS A 57 4.82 -3.42 7.78
C CYS A 57 4.40 -4.02 9.13
N TRP A 58 4.82 -5.26 9.44
CA TRP A 58 4.57 -5.88 10.73
C TRP A 58 5.27 -5.13 11.87
N ALA A 59 6.54 -4.76 11.70
CA ALA A 59 7.27 -3.95 12.67
C ALA A 59 6.61 -2.58 12.87
N ALA A 60 6.22 -1.90 11.79
CA ALA A 60 5.50 -0.62 11.86
C ALA A 60 4.14 -0.75 12.57
N TRP A 61 3.43 -1.88 12.37
CA TRP A 61 2.18 -2.15 13.08
C TRP A 61 2.39 -2.38 14.58
N GLN A 62 3.44 -3.14 14.97
CA GLN A 62 3.80 -3.35 16.38
C GLN A 62 4.16 -2.04 17.09
N MET A 63 4.76 -1.08 16.37
CA MET A 63 5.06 0.26 16.89
C MET A 63 3.85 1.22 16.87
N HIS A 64 2.66 0.73 16.49
CA HIS A 64 1.43 1.53 16.34
C HIS A 64 1.56 2.71 15.35
N THR A 65 2.52 2.68 14.43
CA THR A 65 2.73 3.74 13.44
C THR A 65 1.96 3.49 12.14
N MET A 66 1.42 2.29 11.92
CA MET A 66 0.73 1.89 10.70
C MET A 66 -0.46 0.97 10.99
N GLY A 67 -1.53 1.08 10.20
CA GLY A 67 -2.68 0.18 10.28
C GLY A 67 -2.39 -1.20 9.67
N ALA A 68 -2.93 -2.25 10.27
CA ALA A 68 -2.79 -3.62 9.75
C ALA A 68 -3.36 -3.79 8.33
N ALA A 69 -4.39 -3.01 7.96
CA ALA A 69 -4.96 -3.04 6.61
C ALA A 69 -4.01 -2.44 5.57
N ASP A 70 -3.34 -1.33 5.90
CA ASP A 70 -2.37 -0.68 5.02
C ASP A 70 -1.20 -1.61 4.73
N GLY A 71 -0.74 -2.35 5.76
CA GLY A 71 0.33 -3.34 5.63
C GLY A 71 -0.05 -4.46 4.66
N LYS A 72 -1.29 -4.97 4.75
CA LYS A 72 -1.79 -5.99 3.81
C LYS A 72 -1.83 -5.49 2.36
N ILE A 73 -2.25 -4.23 2.16
CA ILE A 73 -2.26 -3.61 0.83
C ILE A 73 -0.83 -3.45 0.30
N ALA A 74 0.11 -2.98 1.12
CA ALA A 74 1.51 -2.84 0.74
C ALA A 74 2.15 -4.18 0.35
N VAL A 75 1.86 -5.25 1.09
CA VAL A 75 2.30 -6.62 0.78
C VAL A 75 1.70 -7.09 -0.55
N ALA A 76 0.40 -6.90 -0.78
CA ALA A 76 -0.23 -7.24 -2.06
C ALA A 76 0.40 -6.47 -3.24
N LEU A 77 0.68 -5.18 -3.06
CA LEU A 77 1.32 -4.36 -4.08
C LEU A 77 2.76 -4.81 -4.37
N SER A 78 3.53 -5.19 -3.35
CA SER A 78 4.89 -5.69 -3.55
C SER A 78 4.94 -6.93 -4.47
N ALA A 79 3.93 -7.79 -4.40
CA ALA A 79 3.86 -9.01 -5.20
C ALA A 79 3.46 -8.73 -6.65
N VAL A 80 2.44 -7.88 -6.84
CA VAL A 80 1.82 -7.66 -8.15
C VAL A 80 2.54 -6.56 -8.93
N SER A 81 2.85 -5.44 -8.28
CA SER A 81 3.45 -4.25 -8.89
C SER A 81 4.40 -3.52 -7.92
N PRO A 82 5.67 -3.97 -7.82
CA PRO A 82 6.69 -3.32 -7.00
C PRO A 82 6.85 -1.82 -7.28
N MET A 83 6.73 -1.42 -8.55
CA MET A 83 6.82 -0.03 -8.97
C MET A 83 5.69 0.80 -8.36
N ALA A 84 4.46 0.27 -8.35
CA ALA A 84 3.33 0.99 -7.78
C ALA A 84 3.42 1.12 -6.25
N LEU A 85 3.97 0.12 -5.57
CA LEU A 85 4.33 0.24 -4.15
C LEU A 85 5.35 1.37 -3.95
N GLY A 86 6.43 1.39 -4.73
CA GLY A 86 7.47 2.42 -4.64
C GLY A 86 6.91 3.82 -4.85
N MET A 87 6.08 4.02 -5.87
CA MET A 87 5.41 5.30 -6.12
C MET A 87 4.43 5.67 -5.00
N GLY A 88 3.67 4.71 -4.46
CA GLY A 88 2.77 4.93 -3.33
C GLY A 88 3.50 5.39 -2.07
N VAL A 89 4.64 4.75 -1.77
CA VAL A 89 5.53 5.16 -0.66
C VAL A 89 6.10 6.55 -0.92
N ALA A 90 6.56 6.86 -2.13
CA ALA A 90 7.08 8.18 -2.47
C ALA A 90 6.02 9.28 -2.31
N VAL A 91 4.78 9.03 -2.74
CA VAL A 91 3.66 9.96 -2.53
C VAL A 91 3.38 10.15 -1.04
N LEU A 92 3.34 9.08 -0.24
CA LEU A 92 3.13 9.17 1.20
C LEU A 92 4.23 9.98 1.89
N VAL A 93 5.50 9.73 1.56
CA VAL A 93 6.64 10.50 2.07
C VAL A 93 6.50 11.98 1.69
N GLY A 94 6.13 12.28 0.44
CA GLY A 94 5.88 13.66 -0.02
C GLY A 94 4.74 14.35 0.73
N MET A 95 3.63 13.65 0.99
CA MET A 95 2.50 14.18 1.77
C MET A 95 2.91 14.47 3.22
N PHE A 96 3.63 13.54 3.86
CA PHE A 96 4.15 13.75 5.22
C PHE A 96 5.16 14.89 5.29
N ALA A 97 6.09 14.97 4.33
CA ALA A 97 7.06 16.05 4.25
C ALA A 97 6.37 17.41 4.06
N GLY A 98 5.36 17.50 3.18
CA GLY A 98 4.57 18.71 3.00
C GLY A 98 3.86 19.15 4.28
N LEU A 99 3.22 18.23 4.99
CA LEU A 99 2.59 18.53 6.28
C LEU A 99 3.60 18.96 7.35
N TRP A 100 4.79 18.37 7.34
CA TRP A 100 5.88 18.73 8.24
C TRP A 100 6.38 20.15 7.99
N VAL A 101 6.62 20.52 6.73
CA VAL A 101 7.02 21.89 6.33
C VAL A 101 5.94 22.90 6.71
N TRP A 102 4.66 22.54 6.56
CA TRP A 102 3.53 23.42 6.85
C TRP A 102 3.13 23.43 8.33
N LYS A 103 3.89 22.75 9.20
CA LYS A 103 3.63 22.58 10.64
C LYS A 103 2.22 22.05 10.97
N ARG A 104 1.52 21.44 10.01
CA ARG A 104 0.17 20.88 10.19
C ARG A 104 0.26 19.41 10.64
N ARG A 105 0.84 19.21 11.82
CA ARG A 105 1.11 17.87 12.38
C ARG A 105 -0.13 17.10 12.85
N SER A 106 -1.30 17.76 12.93
CA SER A 106 -2.55 17.16 13.41
C SER A 106 -3.40 16.51 12.31
N VAL A 107 -3.02 16.64 11.03
CA VAL A 107 -3.77 16.06 9.92
C VAL A 107 -3.27 14.64 9.66
N SER A 108 -4.10 13.64 9.94
CA SER A 108 -3.80 12.24 9.63
C SER A 108 -3.99 11.97 8.13
N VAL A 109 -2.93 11.58 7.44
CA VAL A 109 -3.01 11.19 6.03
C VAL A 109 -3.48 9.74 5.93
N PRO A 110 -4.59 9.45 5.22
CA PRO A 110 -5.03 8.07 4.99
C PRO A 110 -4.02 7.36 4.08
N ALA A 111 -3.38 6.31 4.59
CA ALA A 111 -2.28 5.63 3.91
C ALA A 111 -2.75 4.94 2.62
N ALA A 112 -3.98 4.39 2.60
CA ALA A 112 -4.53 3.77 1.40
C ALA A 112 -4.77 4.78 0.27
N VAL A 113 -5.03 6.05 0.59
CA VAL A 113 -5.16 7.12 -0.42
C VAL A 113 -3.81 7.43 -1.06
N GLY A 114 -2.73 7.48 -0.28
CA GLY A 114 -1.39 7.66 -0.84
C GLY A 114 -0.95 6.49 -1.73
N LEU A 115 -1.24 5.25 -1.32
CA LEU A 115 -0.99 4.05 -2.13
C LEU A 115 -1.82 4.05 -3.43
N TYR A 116 -3.09 4.48 -3.38
CA TYR A 116 -3.93 4.63 -4.57
C TYR A 116 -3.40 5.69 -5.54
N LEU A 117 -2.98 6.85 -5.03
CA LEU A 117 -2.37 7.89 -5.86
C LEU A 117 -1.07 7.42 -6.50
N GLY A 118 -0.21 6.72 -5.74
CA GLY A 118 0.99 6.12 -6.30
C GLY A 118 0.72 5.10 -7.40
N MET A 119 -0.37 4.34 -7.28
CA MET A 119 -0.83 3.44 -8.33
C MET A 119 -1.29 4.16 -9.59
N ILE A 120 -1.98 5.30 -9.46
CA ILE A 120 -2.33 6.15 -10.61
C ILE A 120 -1.06 6.67 -11.28
N VAL A 121 -0.12 7.21 -10.51
CA VAL A 121 1.14 7.73 -11.06
C VAL A 121 1.93 6.62 -11.77
N ALA A 122 2.06 5.45 -11.14
CA ALA A 122 2.73 4.31 -11.75
C ALA A 122 2.03 3.83 -13.03
N ALA A 123 0.70 3.93 -13.10
CA ALA A 123 -0.06 3.59 -14.30
C ALA A 123 0.07 4.60 -15.44
N ILE A 124 0.48 5.84 -15.15
CA ILE A 124 0.76 6.89 -16.15
C ILE A 124 2.21 6.80 -16.65
N MET A 125 3.15 6.39 -15.78
CA MET A 125 4.58 6.37 -16.09
C MET A 125 5.07 5.08 -16.78
N GLY A 126 4.27 4.02 -16.80
CA GLY A 126 4.60 2.73 -17.43
C GLY A 126 3.60 2.34 -18.49
#